data_AF-A0A7W7U4J0-F1
#
_entry.id   AF-A0A7W7U4J0-F1
#
_cell.length_a   1.000
_cell.length_b   1.000
_cell.length_c   1.000
_cell.angle_alpha   90.00
_cell.angle_beta   90.00
_cell.angle_gamma   90.00
#
_symmetry.space_group_name_H-M   'P 1'
#
loop_
_entity.id
_entity.type
_entity.pdbx_description
1 polymer ?
#
loop_
_entity_poly.entity_id
_entity_poly.type
_entity_poly.pdbx_seq_one_letter_code
_entity_poly.pdbx_strand_id
1 'polypeptide(L)'
;MRNRQPAVVVTAALAATLASGACTAGAVGGGPRGATSATGSECVRIVGENGTKTDECLPLSPEQSRVDKVTPVFSRPTRITNPLHVGSEIQQVIYDGQVDGKPFRTELTLLPHVETVTVNGEQVRARTFQFVSFSDGRVQEVARDWFAQADDGSVWYLGEEVFNYEDGVVADTHGSWRAGKAGPAAMIMPSDPRAGDVFRGENIPGTVFEEVTVKAVGQTVPGPYGPVKGAIRTAEINLDGSRENKVIAPGYGELTIDEPGPDLEAVTLAVPTDVTPGPVPAELAALSTAVRAAHAGATEATVAKVRTAWDAYRASDKVPRLLVEQMDKDIGSLTSAVKARDAALVRGAALRVAQNELDLHLRYEPLATVEAARMQMWARQSALDGAARDAGAIAGDVSSLELTWDRVQHDTAPARAARITASLHALRDAADRQDTTTAQQATTGLTAALDSR
;
A
#
# COMPACT_ATOMS: atom_id res chain seq x y z
N MET A 1 0.72 -13.77 34.26
CA MET A 1 1.94 -13.18 33.67
C MET A 1 2.45 -14.14 32.61
N ARG A 2 1.96 -13.99 31.37
CA ARG A 2 2.42 -14.75 30.19
C ARG A 2 2.97 -13.69 29.25
N ASN A 3 4.27 -13.72 29.01
CA ASN A 3 4.96 -12.92 28.00
C ASN A 3 4.27 -13.18 26.65
N ARG A 4 3.60 -12.16 26.12
CA ARG A 4 3.24 -12.09 24.70
C ARG A 4 4.46 -11.54 23.98
N GLN A 5 4.99 -12.31 23.03
CA GLN A 5 6.01 -11.83 22.09
C GLN A 5 5.37 -10.75 21.19
N PRO A 6 6.10 -9.71 20.76
CA PRO A 6 5.62 -8.78 19.75
C PRO A 6 5.54 -9.49 18.38
N ALA A 7 4.59 -9.05 17.57
CA ALA A 7 4.29 -9.55 16.23
C ALA A 7 5.44 -9.25 15.25
N VAL A 8 5.62 -10.13 14.27
CA VAL A 8 6.63 -10.03 13.22
C VAL A 8 5.97 -9.26 12.07
N VAL A 9 6.23 -7.96 11.97
CA VAL A 9 5.70 -7.19 10.85
C VAL A 9 6.37 -7.68 9.58
N VAL A 10 5.60 -8.34 8.73
CA VAL A 10 6.00 -8.60 7.35
C VAL A 10 5.84 -7.29 6.61
N THR A 11 6.96 -6.62 6.44
CA THR A 11 7.14 -5.47 5.56
C THR A 11 7.02 -5.96 4.12
N ALA A 12 5.83 -5.80 3.55
CA ALA A 12 5.72 -5.62 2.11
C ALA A 12 6.39 -4.28 1.76
N ALA A 13 7.67 -4.34 1.38
CA ALA A 13 8.47 -3.22 0.85
C ALA A 13 7.99 -1.81 1.26
N LEU A 14 8.21 -1.47 2.53
CA LEU A 14 8.65 -0.17 3.02
C LEU A 14 8.93 -0.33 4.52
N ALA A 15 10.20 -0.24 4.88
CA ALA A 15 10.68 -0.64 6.20
C ALA A 15 10.19 0.30 7.31
N ALA A 16 9.40 -0.21 8.26
CA ALA A 16 9.36 0.31 9.63
C ALA A 16 8.70 -0.68 10.61
N THR A 17 9.48 -1.20 11.56
CA THR A 17 8.89 -1.66 12.83
C THR A 17 9.54 -1.09 14.07
N LEU A 18 8.66 -0.57 14.91
CA LEU A 18 8.88 0.06 16.19
C LEU A 18 9.36 -0.92 17.28
N ALA A 19 10.26 -0.42 18.13
CA ALA A 19 10.27 -0.79 19.55
C ALA A 19 10.61 0.42 20.41
N SER A 20 9.63 0.83 21.21
CA SER A 20 9.74 1.85 22.26
C SER A 20 10.57 1.34 23.43
N GLY A 21 11.75 1.93 23.64
CA GLY A 21 12.64 1.65 24.75
C GLY A 21 13.15 2.94 25.39
N ALA A 22 12.63 3.25 26.58
CA ALA A 22 13.11 4.35 27.40
C ALA A 22 14.58 4.16 27.79
N CYS A 23 15.43 5.16 27.56
CA CYS A 23 16.78 5.20 28.11
C CYS A 23 16.94 6.36 29.10
N THR A 24 17.15 5.96 30.36
CA THR A 24 17.75 6.78 31.42
C THR A 24 19.21 7.12 31.10
N ALA A 25 19.60 8.35 31.42
CA ALA A 25 20.94 8.88 31.25
C ALA A 25 22.01 8.14 32.08
N GLY A 26 23.19 7.95 31.49
CA GLY A 26 24.41 7.53 32.17
C GLY A 26 25.64 7.94 31.36
N ALA A 27 26.51 8.74 31.96
CA ALA A 27 27.67 9.36 31.32
C ALA A 27 29.01 8.68 31.69
N VAL A 28 30.03 9.02 30.88
CA VAL A 28 31.49 9.09 31.15
C VAL A 28 32.38 7.86 30.83
N GLY A 29 33.44 8.11 30.05
CA GLY A 29 34.72 7.36 30.13
C GLY A 29 35.60 7.39 28.87
N GLY A 30 36.75 8.09 28.90
CA GLY A 30 37.70 8.28 27.79
C GLY A 30 38.69 7.14 27.48
N GLY A 31 39.37 7.24 26.32
CA GLY A 31 40.22 6.23 25.63
C GLY A 31 41.58 5.85 26.27
N PRO A 32 42.67 5.49 25.54
CA PRO A 32 42.93 5.55 24.07
C PRO A 32 43.65 4.33 23.39
N ARG A 33 43.67 4.36 22.04
CA ARG A 33 44.65 3.87 21.03
C ARG A 33 45.31 2.47 21.15
N GLY A 34 45.13 1.67 20.10
CA GLY A 34 45.95 0.51 19.70
C GLY A 34 45.76 0.21 18.20
N ALA A 35 46.84 -0.11 17.50
CA ALA A 35 47.00 0.00 16.04
C ALA A 35 46.62 -1.25 15.20
N THR A 36 46.66 -1.02 13.88
CA THR A 36 46.92 -1.92 12.73
C THR A 36 45.78 -2.69 12.03
N SER A 37 45.72 -2.45 10.71
CA SER A 37 45.21 -3.28 9.60
C SER A 37 43.71 -3.60 9.60
N ALA A 38 42.96 -3.51 8.52
CA ALA A 38 43.26 -3.46 7.09
C ALA A 38 42.25 -2.54 6.40
N THR A 39 42.55 -2.10 5.18
CA THR A 39 41.57 -1.54 4.24
C THR A 39 40.57 -2.64 3.86
N GLY A 40 39.64 -2.97 4.76
CA GLY A 40 38.47 -3.75 4.42
C GLY A 40 37.56 -2.85 3.59
N SER A 41 37.16 -3.32 2.40
CA SER A 41 36.06 -2.70 1.66
C SER A 41 34.89 -2.52 2.63
N GLU A 42 34.45 -1.27 2.81
CA GLU A 42 33.31 -0.96 3.65
C GLU A 42 32.08 -1.67 3.06
N CYS A 43 31.69 -2.79 3.64
CA CYS A 43 30.52 -3.55 3.21
C CYS A 43 29.25 -2.90 3.77
N VAL A 44 28.10 -3.11 3.11
CA VAL A 44 26.81 -2.75 3.70
C VAL A 44 26.54 -3.70 4.86
N ARG A 45 26.37 -3.15 6.07
CA ARG A 45 26.11 -3.91 7.29
C ARG A 45 24.63 -4.18 7.45
N ILE A 46 24.29 -5.36 7.98
CA ILE A 46 22.93 -5.67 8.38
C ILE A 46 22.49 -4.72 9.50
N VAL A 47 21.31 -4.13 9.34
CA VAL A 47 20.65 -3.33 10.39
C VAL A 47 19.38 -4.05 10.79
N GLY A 48 19.30 -4.50 12.04
CA GLY A 48 18.11 -5.17 12.54
C GLY A 48 16.90 -4.25 12.59
N GLU A 49 15.71 -4.82 12.71
CA GLU A 49 14.41 -4.10 12.72
C GLU A 49 14.37 -2.91 13.69
N ASN A 50 15.07 -2.98 14.82
CA ASN A 50 15.15 -1.89 15.80
C ASN A 50 16.18 -0.80 15.46
N GLY A 51 16.74 -0.81 14.25
CA GLY A 51 17.77 0.12 13.78
C GLY A 51 19.18 -0.18 14.30
N THR A 52 19.42 -1.29 15.03
CA THR A 52 20.77 -1.61 15.51
C THR A 52 21.63 -2.20 14.40
N LYS A 53 22.79 -1.58 14.18
CA LYS A 53 23.78 -2.09 13.24
C LYS A 53 24.46 -3.32 13.81
N THR A 54 24.59 -4.36 13.00
CA THR A 54 25.34 -5.57 13.33
C THR A 54 26.75 -5.51 12.73
N ASP A 55 27.62 -6.41 13.19
CA ASP A 55 28.95 -6.62 12.59
C ASP A 55 28.88 -7.54 11.36
N GLU A 56 27.70 -7.95 10.89
CA GLU A 56 27.54 -8.82 9.73
C GLU A 56 27.36 -8.00 8.45
N CYS A 57 28.02 -8.43 7.37
CA CYS A 57 27.87 -7.81 6.05
C CYS A 57 26.73 -8.48 5.27
N LEU A 58 25.97 -7.69 4.52
CA LEU A 58 25.06 -8.24 3.53
C LEU A 58 25.84 -9.03 2.46
N PRO A 59 25.35 -10.21 2.05
CA PRO A 59 25.98 -11.02 1.01
C PRO A 59 25.63 -10.49 -0.38
N LEU A 60 26.12 -9.29 -0.69
CA LEU A 60 25.86 -8.58 -1.95
C LEU A 60 26.53 -9.24 -3.16
N SER A 61 25.93 -9.05 -4.32
CA SER A 61 26.40 -9.54 -5.60
C SER A 61 27.66 -8.79 -6.05
N PRO A 62 28.47 -9.39 -6.94
CA PRO A 62 29.67 -8.73 -7.45
C PRO A 62 29.35 -7.43 -8.19
N GLU A 63 30.19 -6.41 -7.99
CA GLU A 63 30.04 -5.07 -8.58
C GLU A 63 29.94 -5.06 -10.12
N GLN A 64 30.50 -6.04 -10.81
CA GLN A 64 30.43 -6.15 -12.27
C GLN A 64 29.05 -6.58 -12.80
N SER A 65 28.20 -7.16 -11.95
CA SER A 65 26.84 -7.55 -12.32
C SER A 65 25.85 -6.38 -12.22
N ARG A 66 26.29 -5.25 -11.67
CA ARG A 66 25.46 -4.08 -11.40
C ARG A 66 25.19 -3.27 -12.66
N VAL A 67 23.92 -3.13 -13.03
CA VAL A 67 23.47 -2.38 -14.22
C VAL A 67 23.01 -0.95 -13.91
N ASP A 68 22.91 -0.60 -12.63
CA ASP A 68 22.44 0.70 -12.12
C ASP A 68 23.57 1.72 -11.87
N LYS A 69 24.77 1.48 -12.40
CA LYS A 69 25.94 2.35 -12.23
C LYS A 69 25.99 3.50 -13.26
N VAL A 70 25.02 3.55 -14.16
CA VAL A 70 24.89 4.61 -15.16
C VAL A 70 24.39 5.90 -14.52
N THR A 71 24.82 7.05 -15.04
CA THR A 71 24.23 8.33 -14.65
C THR A 71 22.98 8.57 -15.52
N PRO A 72 21.77 8.60 -14.93
CA PRO A 72 20.55 8.77 -15.71
C PRO A 72 20.42 10.18 -16.26
N VAL A 73 19.79 10.31 -17.43
CA VAL A 73 19.41 11.57 -18.06
C VAL A 73 17.89 11.61 -18.16
N PHE A 74 17.27 12.71 -17.73
CA PHE A 74 15.83 12.82 -17.56
C PHE A 74 15.22 13.91 -18.47
N SER A 75 15.18 13.68 -19.79
CA SER A 75 14.59 14.67 -20.71
C SER A 75 13.06 14.66 -20.65
N ARG A 76 12.43 13.50 -20.40
CA ARG A 76 10.96 13.34 -20.30
C ARG A 76 10.54 12.42 -19.14
N PRO A 77 10.91 12.74 -17.89
CA PRO A 77 10.91 11.79 -16.79
C PRO A 77 9.52 11.29 -16.35
N THR A 78 8.48 12.09 -16.58
CA THR A 78 7.10 11.73 -16.19
C THR A 78 6.40 10.81 -17.20
N ARG A 79 6.98 10.60 -18.39
CA ARG A 79 6.47 9.68 -19.40
C ARG A 79 7.10 8.30 -19.19
N ILE A 80 6.64 7.62 -18.14
CA ILE A 80 7.03 6.25 -17.86
C ILE A 80 6.35 5.35 -18.90
N THR A 81 7.13 4.50 -19.57
CA THR A 81 6.74 3.58 -20.64
C THR A 81 7.37 2.20 -20.49
N ASN A 82 8.17 1.98 -19.45
CA ASN A 82 8.72 0.66 -19.15
C ASN A 82 7.58 -0.29 -18.75
N PRO A 83 7.31 -1.36 -19.53
CA PRO A 83 6.10 -2.18 -19.36
C PRO A 83 6.08 -2.94 -18.03
N LEU A 84 7.23 -3.17 -17.41
CA LEU A 84 7.35 -3.89 -16.14
C LEU A 84 7.14 -3.01 -14.92
N HIS A 85 7.07 -1.69 -15.09
CA HIS A 85 6.85 -0.75 -13.99
C HIS A 85 5.39 -0.29 -13.95
N VAL A 86 4.82 -0.17 -12.74
CA VAL A 86 3.44 0.27 -12.50
C VAL A 86 3.13 1.63 -13.15
N GLY A 87 4.14 2.51 -13.20
CA GLY A 87 4.03 3.84 -13.80
C GLY A 87 3.78 3.92 -15.31
N SER A 88 3.84 2.81 -16.04
CA SER A 88 3.65 2.81 -17.50
C SER A 88 2.22 3.17 -17.92
N GLU A 89 1.25 2.39 -17.47
CA GLU A 89 -0.15 2.52 -17.90
C GLU A 89 -1.16 2.35 -16.74
N ILE A 90 -0.70 2.00 -15.53
CA ILE A 90 -1.58 1.65 -14.42
C ILE A 90 -2.03 2.90 -13.66
N GLN A 91 -3.33 2.95 -13.36
CA GLN A 91 -3.95 3.96 -12.50
C GLN A 91 -4.01 3.49 -11.05
N GLN A 92 -4.38 2.23 -10.81
CA GLN A 92 -4.41 1.63 -9.49
C GLN A 92 -4.14 0.12 -9.56
N VAL A 93 -3.38 -0.39 -8.59
CA VAL A 93 -3.22 -1.83 -8.31
C VAL A 93 -3.77 -2.11 -6.91
N ILE A 94 -4.52 -3.19 -6.78
CA ILE A 94 -4.99 -3.74 -5.51
C ILE A 94 -4.26 -5.05 -5.26
N TYR A 95 -3.68 -5.16 -4.07
CA TYR A 95 -3.12 -6.39 -3.54
C TYR A 95 -3.97 -6.83 -2.37
N ASP A 96 -4.20 -8.14 -2.28
CA ASP A 96 -4.82 -8.74 -1.11
C ASP A 96 -3.97 -9.90 -0.62
N GLY A 97 -4.23 -10.31 0.61
CA GLY A 97 -3.72 -11.54 1.19
C GLY A 97 -3.75 -11.49 2.70
N GLN A 98 -2.65 -11.87 3.33
CA GLN A 98 -2.56 -11.88 4.78
C GLN A 98 -1.13 -11.65 5.26
N VAL A 99 -1.03 -10.97 6.40
CA VAL A 99 0.21 -10.73 7.14
C VAL A 99 -0.09 -10.99 8.61
N ASP A 100 0.78 -11.73 9.31
CA ASP A 100 0.61 -12.07 10.74
C ASP A 100 -0.74 -12.76 11.03
N GLY A 101 -1.27 -13.50 10.07
CA GLY A 101 -2.57 -14.16 10.14
C GLY A 101 -3.78 -13.20 10.08
N LYS A 102 -3.58 -11.90 9.88
CA LYS A 102 -4.64 -10.92 9.66
C LYS A 102 -4.85 -10.68 8.16
N PRO A 103 -6.08 -10.37 7.72
CA PRO A 103 -6.32 -9.82 6.38
C PRO A 103 -5.41 -8.62 6.13
N PHE A 104 -4.69 -8.64 5.02
CA PHE A 104 -3.83 -7.54 4.59
C PHE A 104 -4.22 -7.13 3.17
N ARG A 105 -4.20 -5.83 2.93
CA ARG A 105 -4.61 -5.22 1.68
C ARG A 105 -3.71 -4.02 1.39
N THR A 106 -3.29 -3.89 0.14
CA THR A 106 -2.53 -2.73 -0.32
C THR A 106 -3.17 -2.11 -1.55
N GLU A 107 -3.14 -0.79 -1.61
CA GLU A 107 -3.57 0.00 -2.75
C GLU A 107 -2.39 0.85 -3.23
N LEU A 108 -2.00 0.67 -4.48
CA LEU A 108 -0.99 1.51 -5.12
C LEU A 108 -1.65 2.34 -6.21
N THR A 109 -1.77 3.64 -6.00
CA THR A 109 -2.54 4.54 -6.87
C THR A 109 -1.66 5.62 -7.47
N LEU A 110 -1.72 5.79 -8.78
CA LEU A 110 -1.08 6.90 -9.46
C LEU A 110 -1.84 8.21 -9.20
N LEU A 111 -1.17 9.20 -8.62
CA LEU A 111 -1.75 10.52 -8.40
C LEU A 111 -1.58 11.43 -9.63
N PRO A 112 -2.47 12.42 -9.82
CA PRO A 112 -2.32 13.42 -10.88
C PRO A 112 -1.16 14.40 -10.61
N HIS A 113 -0.66 14.46 -9.38
CA HIS A 113 0.43 15.33 -8.96
C HIS A 113 1.79 14.86 -9.52
N VAL A 114 2.69 15.83 -9.69
CA VAL A 114 4.08 15.61 -10.08
C VAL A 114 4.96 16.31 -9.07
N GLU A 115 5.85 15.55 -8.44
CA GLU A 115 6.82 16.08 -7.51
C GLU A 115 8.10 16.51 -8.24
N THR A 116 8.86 17.47 -7.68
CA THR A 116 10.18 17.85 -8.23
C THR A 116 11.28 17.47 -7.25
N VAL A 117 12.11 16.49 -7.59
CA VAL A 117 13.20 15.98 -6.76
C VAL A 117 14.55 16.39 -7.34
N THR A 118 15.50 16.75 -6.48
CA THR A 118 16.87 17.07 -6.91
C THR A 118 17.66 15.78 -7.10
N VAL A 119 18.11 15.49 -8.32
CA VAL A 119 18.94 14.32 -8.64
C VAL A 119 20.21 14.81 -9.31
N ASN A 120 21.37 14.47 -8.74
CA ASN A 120 22.69 14.88 -9.25
C ASN A 120 22.83 16.40 -9.49
N GLY A 121 22.13 17.22 -8.69
CA GLY A 121 22.13 18.68 -8.80
C GLY A 121 21.12 19.25 -9.81
N GLU A 122 20.35 18.41 -10.50
CA GLU A 122 19.30 18.80 -11.44
C GLU A 122 17.91 18.61 -10.84
N GLN A 123 16.95 19.45 -11.25
CA GLN A 123 15.55 19.32 -10.84
C GLN A 123 14.80 18.36 -11.77
N VAL A 124 14.47 17.17 -11.26
CA VAL A 124 13.78 16.12 -12.01
C VAL A 124 12.31 16.06 -11.59
N ARG A 125 11.40 16.07 -12.56
CA ARG A 125 9.97 15.88 -12.34
C ARG A 125 9.64 14.39 -12.21
N ALA A 126 8.96 13.99 -11.15
CA ALA A 126 8.64 12.61 -10.83
C ALA A 126 7.13 12.37 -10.76
N ARG A 127 6.68 11.21 -11.21
CA ARG A 127 5.31 10.73 -10.98
C ARG A 127 5.15 10.37 -9.52
N THR A 128 4.05 10.82 -8.91
CA THR A 128 3.73 10.48 -7.53
C THR A 128 2.77 9.31 -7.50
N PHE A 129 3.14 8.27 -6.76
CA PHE A 129 2.26 7.18 -6.37
C PHE A 129 1.86 7.33 -4.91
N GLN A 130 0.65 6.91 -4.58
CA GLN A 130 0.18 6.79 -3.20
C GLN A 130 0.04 5.29 -2.92
N PHE A 131 0.91 4.79 -2.08
CA PHE A 131 0.82 3.48 -1.46
C PHE A 131 -0.01 3.59 -0.18
N VAL A 132 -0.95 2.67 0.03
CA VAL A 132 -1.71 2.57 1.29
C VAL A 132 -1.86 1.11 1.64
N SER A 133 -1.38 0.71 2.82
CA SER A 133 -1.61 -0.63 3.36
C SER A 133 -2.67 -0.60 4.47
N PHE A 134 -3.46 -1.66 4.53
CA PHE A 134 -4.51 -1.87 5.51
C PHE A 134 -4.34 -3.24 6.19
N SER A 135 -4.31 -3.24 7.52
CA SER A 135 -4.39 -4.44 8.35
C SER A 135 -5.75 -4.56 8.99
N ASP A 136 -6.43 -5.69 8.77
CA ASP A 136 -7.79 -5.94 9.24
C ASP A 136 -8.81 -4.84 8.80
N GLY A 137 -8.53 -4.16 7.69
CA GLY A 137 -9.35 -3.07 7.14
C GLY A 137 -9.05 -1.68 7.72
N ARG A 138 -8.02 -1.53 8.56
CA ARG A 138 -7.57 -0.24 9.10
C ARG A 138 -6.22 0.15 8.53
N VAL A 139 -6.04 1.44 8.27
CA VAL A 139 -4.78 1.99 7.73
C VAL A 139 -3.61 1.59 8.64
N GLN A 140 -2.56 1.05 8.02
CA GLN A 140 -1.32 0.67 8.69
C GLN A 140 -0.17 1.52 8.20
N GLU A 141 -0.10 1.79 6.90
CA GLU A 141 0.95 2.62 6.31
C GLU A 141 0.42 3.42 5.13
N VAL A 142 1.01 4.60 4.93
CA VAL A 142 0.87 5.39 3.71
C VAL A 142 2.25 5.82 3.25
N ALA A 143 2.53 5.66 1.96
CA ALA A 143 3.72 6.24 1.34
C ALA A 143 3.37 7.08 0.10
N ARG A 144 4.18 8.11 -0.15
CA ARG A 144 4.17 8.91 -1.38
C ARG A 144 5.45 8.71 -2.15
N ASP A 145 5.39 7.88 -3.17
CA ASP A 145 6.56 7.39 -3.90
C ASP A 145 6.80 8.20 -5.16
N TRP A 146 8.05 8.55 -5.43
CA TRP A 146 8.43 9.40 -6.57
C TRP A 146 9.26 8.66 -7.60
N PHE A 147 8.67 8.40 -8.77
CA PHE A 147 9.35 7.68 -9.86
C PHE A 147 9.60 8.56 -11.09
N ALA A 148 10.74 8.35 -11.75
CA ALA A 148 11.08 9.00 -13.01
C ALA A 148 11.72 8.00 -13.99
N GLN A 149 11.37 8.09 -15.27
CA GLN A 149 12.02 7.28 -16.30
C GLN A 149 13.14 8.06 -17.01
N ALA A 150 14.33 7.48 -17.04
CA ALA A 150 15.47 8.02 -17.77
C ALA A 150 15.33 7.80 -19.29
N ASP A 151 16.12 8.54 -20.07
CA ASP A 151 16.08 8.52 -21.53
C ASP A 151 16.47 7.17 -22.15
N ASP A 152 17.22 6.33 -21.42
CA ASP A 152 17.59 4.97 -21.80
C ASP A 152 16.47 3.93 -21.56
N GLY A 153 15.36 4.34 -20.95
CA GLY A 153 14.22 3.50 -20.64
C GLY A 153 14.17 2.93 -19.21
N SER A 154 15.23 3.11 -18.42
CA SER A 154 15.26 2.64 -17.03
C SER A 154 14.40 3.53 -16.14
N VAL A 155 13.74 2.93 -15.16
CA VAL A 155 12.92 3.66 -14.18
C VAL A 155 13.69 3.79 -12.88
N TRP A 156 13.66 4.98 -12.31
CA TRP A 156 14.39 5.37 -11.11
C TRP A 156 13.43 5.79 -10.02
N TYR A 157 13.68 5.28 -8.81
CA TYR A 157 13.04 5.69 -7.57
C TYR A 157 13.82 6.87 -6.97
N LEU A 158 13.12 7.97 -6.73
CA LEU A 158 13.70 9.22 -6.25
C LEU A 158 13.44 9.46 -4.75
N GLY A 159 12.73 8.53 -4.12
CA GLY A 159 12.42 8.53 -2.70
C GLY A 159 10.92 8.51 -2.41
N GLU A 160 10.63 8.61 -1.13
CA GLU A 160 9.33 8.42 -0.52
C GLU A 160 9.12 9.28 0.72
N GLU A 161 7.86 9.54 1.00
CA GLU A 161 7.40 10.10 2.27
C GLU A 161 6.43 9.11 2.91
N VAL A 162 6.81 8.57 4.07
CA VAL A 162 6.18 7.43 4.73
C VAL A 162 5.52 7.87 6.01
N PHE A 163 4.35 7.33 6.30
CA PHE A 163 3.59 7.54 7.52
C PHE A 163 3.12 6.19 8.04
N ASN A 164 3.72 5.75 9.14
CA ASN A 164 3.34 4.51 9.82
C ASN A 164 2.26 4.81 10.86
N TYR A 165 1.20 4.04 10.87
CA TYR A 165 0.04 4.28 11.72
C TYR A 165 -0.06 3.28 12.88
N GLU A 166 -0.33 3.81 14.06
CA GLU A 166 -0.80 3.04 15.22
C GLU A 166 -2.10 3.65 15.72
N ASP A 167 -3.12 2.81 15.96
CA ASP A 167 -4.44 3.25 16.42
C ASP A 167 -5.04 4.40 15.59
N GLY A 168 -4.80 4.40 14.27
CA GLY A 168 -5.33 5.39 13.32
C GLY A 168 -4.63 6.75 13.31
N VAL A 169 -3.53 6.92 14.05
CA VAL A 169 -2.69 8.12 14.04
C VAL A 169 -1.28 7.80 13.59
N VAL A 170 -0.59 8.78 13.00
CA VAL A 170 0.82 8.62 12.59
C VAL A 170 1.70 8.43 13.83
N ALA A 171 2.33 7.27 13.93
CA ALA A 171 3.28 6.91 14.97
C ALA A 171 4.68 7.44 14.64
N ASP A 172 5.14 7.25 13.40
CA ASP A 172 6.41 7.72 12.89
C ASP A 172 6.43 7.83 11.36
N THR A 173 7.57 8.27 10.83
CA THR A 173 7.83 8.42 9.39
C THR A 173 9.09 7.67 8.96
N HIS A 174 9.45 6.60 9.66
CA HIS A 174 10.58 5.74 9.30
C HIS A 174 10.39 5.19 7.89
N GLY A 175 11.49 5.02 7.15
CA GLY A 175 11.49 4.66 5.74
C GLY A 175 11.74 5.90 4.88
N SER A 176 11.08 7.03 5.19
CA SER A 176 11.15 8.26 4.41
C SER A 176 12.55 8.67 3.97
N TRP A 177 12.75 8.79 2.66
CA TRP A 177 14.01 9.23 2.08
C TRP A 177 13.79 10.02 0.80
N ARG A 178 14.80 10.81 0.41
CA ARG A 178 14.72 11.61 -0.82
C ARG A 178 16.09 11.72 -1.48
N ALA A 179 16.13 11.46 -2.78
CA ALA A 179 17.31 11.65 -3.61
C ALA A 179 17.83 13.09 -3.49
N GLY A 180 19.16 13.25 -3.49
CA GLY A 180 19.84 14.53 -3.33
C GLY A 180 19.88 15.07 -1.90
N LYS A 181 19.09 14.50 -0.97
CA LYS A 181 19.12 14.84 0.47
C LYS A 181 19.70 13.70 1.30
N ALA A 182 19.13 12.50 1.17
CA ALA A 182 19.51 11.33 1.96
C ALA A 182 20.50 10.42 1.23
N GLY A 183 20.39 10.35 -0.11
CA GLY A 183 21.25 9.51 -0.94
C GLY A 183 21.06 9.77 -2.43
N PRO A 184 21.64 8.92 -3.29
CA PRO A 184 21.39 8.98 -4.73
C PRO A 184 19.96 8.54 -5.06
N ALA A 185 19.52 8.83 -6.28
CA ALA A 185 18.39 8.09 -6.85
C ALA A 185 18.78 6.62 -7.04
N ALA A 186 17.81 5.72 -6.99
CA ALA A 186 18.00 4.28 -7.10
C ALA A 186 17.27 3.76 -8.35
N MET A 187 17.84 2.78 -9.06
CA MET A 187 17.19 2.21 -10.24
C MET A 187 16.18 1.16 -9.75
N ILE A 188 14.88 1.35 -10.02
CA ILE A 188 13.84 0.40 -9.59
C ILE A 188 13.50 -0.61 -10.70
N MET A 189 13.75 -0.26 -11.97
CA MET A 189 13.51 -1.18 -13.08
C MET A 189 14.46 -0.90 -14.27
N PRO A 190 15.32 -1.87 -14.67
CA PRO A 190 16.12 -1.75 -15.88
C PRO A 190 15.27 -1.60 -17.15
N SER A 191 15.81 -0.97 -18.19
CA SER A 191 15.11 -0.77 -19.47
C SER A 191 14.91 -2.07 -20.27
N ASP A 192 15.88 -2.98 -20.20
CA ASP A 192 15.90 -4.30 -20.84
C ASP A 192 16.47 -5.32 -19.86
N PRO A 193 15.69 -5.78 -18.86
CA PRO A 193 16.20 -6.70 -17.84
C PRO A 193 16.68 -8.03 -18.44
N ARG A 194 17.83 -8.51 -17.97
CA ARG A 194 18.41 -9.81 -18.33
C ARG A 194 18.65 -10.66 -17.09
N ALA A 195 18.56 -11.97 -17.24
CA ALA A 195 18.91 -12.88 -16.15
C ALA A 195 20.36 -12.64 -15.71
N GLY A 196 20.56 -12.41 -14.41
CA GLY A 196 21.83 -12.06 -13.81
C GLY A 196 22.08 -10.56 -13.62
N ASP A 197 21.24 -9.69 -14.19
CA ASP A 197 21.31 -8.25 -13.90
C ASP A 197 21.06 -8.01 -12.42
N VAL A 198 21.88 -7.13 -11.83
CA VAL A 198 21.75 -6.70 -10.44
C VAL A 198 21.55 -5.19 -10.42
N PHE A 199 20.63 -4.70 -9.60
CA PHE A 199 20.42 -3.29 -9.35
C PHE A 199 19.98 -3.09 -7.91
N ARG A 200 20.06 -1.85 -7.41
CA ARG A 200 19.59 -1.48 -6.08
C ARG A 200 18.34 -0.64 -6.21
N GLY A 201 17.21 -1.20 -5.80
CA GLY A 201 15.89 -0.53 -5.75
C GLY A 201 15.88 0.61 -4.75
N GLU A 202 16.66 0.47 -3.68
CA GLU A 202 16.98 1.48 -2.69
C GLU A 202 18.46 1.41 -2.32
N ASN A 203 19.12 2.56 -2.11
CA ASN A 203 20.58 2.59 -1.94
C ASN A 203 21.02 3.65 -0.93
N ILE A 204 20.46 3.60 0.29
CA ILE A 204 20.82 4.44 1.43
C ILE A 204 21.23 3.53 2.62
N PRO A 205 22.41 2.88 2.55
CA PRO A 205 22.91 2.01 3.59
C PRO A 205 22.78 2.59 5.00
N GLY A 206 22.16 1.83 5.90
CA GLY A 206 21.91 2.25 7.28
C GLY A 206 20.57 2.95 7.50
N THR A 207 19.80 3.21 6.44
CA THR A 207 18.42 3.70 6.49
C THR A 207 17.51 2.77 5.71
N VAL A 208 17.72 2.65 4.39
CA VAL A 208 16.95 1.78 3.49
C VAL A 208 17.88 1.25 2.40
N PHE A 209 17.81 -0.04 2.12
CA PHE A 209 18.71 -0.67 1.16
C PHE A 209 18.12 -1.97 0.64
N GLU A 210 18.12 -2.10 -0.67
CA GLU A 210 17.69 -3.31 -1.36
C GLU A 210 18.67 -3.63 -2.48
N GLU A 211 19.03 -4.91 -2.64
CA GLU A 211 19.71 -5.39 -3.83
C GLU A 211 18.87 -6.44 -4.53
N VAL A 212 18.47 -6.14 -5.76
CA VAL A 212 17.63 -6.98 -6.60
C VAL A 212 18.48 -7.69 -7.64
N THR A 213 18.31 -9.00 -7.76
CA THR A 213 18.88 -9.82 -8.84
C THR A 213 17.77 -10.37 -9.73
N VAL A 214 17.82 -10.10 -11.03
CA VAL A 214 16.93 -10.72 -12.01
C VAL A 214 17.30 -12.20 -12.17
N LYS A 215 16.37 -13.10 -11.83
CA LYS A 215 16.57 -14.56 -11.90
C LYS A 215 16.11 -15.15 -13.23
N ALA A 216 15.01 -14.65 -13.77
CA ALA A 216 14.46 -15.12 -15.03
C ALA A 216 13.69 -14.01 -15.74
N VAL A 217 13.62 -14.08 -17.07
CA VAL A 217 12.92 -13.10 -17.93
C VAL A 217 12.01 -13.82 -18.93
N GLY A 218 11.08 -13.08 -19.53
CA GLY A 218 10.20 -13.59 -20.59
C GLY A 218 9.22 -14.68 -20.13
N GLN A 219 8.94 -14.76 -18.83
CA GLN A 219 8.09 -15.80 -18.26
C GLN A 219 6.61 -15.56 -18.62
N THR A 220 5.83 -16.65 -18.69
CA THR A 220 4.37 -16.57 -18.64
C THR A 220 3.92 -17.01 -17.25
N VAL A 221 3.22 -16.15 -16.53
CA VAL A 221 2.82 -16.36 -15.13
C VAL A 221 1.31 -16.27 -14.98
N PRO A 222 0.71 -16.91 -13.96
CA PRO A 222 -0.70 -16.70 -13.65
C PRO A 222 -0.93 -15.25 -13.17
N GLY A 223 -1.83 -14.51 -13.83
CA GLY A 223 -2.36 -13.24 -13.34
C GLY A 223 -3.83 -13.36 -12.91
N PRO A 224 -4.43 -12.28 -12.39
CA PRO A 224 -5.76 -12.32 -11.77
C PRO A 224 -6.87 -12.81 -12.73
N TYR A 225 -6.85 -12.31 -13.97
CA TYR A 225 -7.84 -12.65 -15.00
C TYR A 225 -7.30 -13.50 -16.14
N GLY A 226 -6.07 -14.02 -16.04
CA GLY A 226 -5.49 -14.90 -17.06
C GLY A 226 -3.97 -14.93 -17.03
N PRO A 227 -3.33 -15.75 -17.89
CA PRO A 227 -1.87 -15.78 -17.98
C PRO A 227 -1.31 -14.47 -18.53
N VAL A 228 -0.26 -13.96 -17.91
CA VAL A 228 0.46 -12.74 -18.29
C VAL A 228 1.82 -13.12 -18.86
N LYS A 229 2.15 -12.61 -20.04
CA LYS A 229 3.42 -12.89 -20.73
C LYS A 229 4.44 -11.79 -20.45
N GLY A 230 5.72 -12.14 -20.55
CA GLY A 230 6.82 -11.16 -20.46
C GLY A 230 7.20 -10.81 -19.03
N ALA A 231 6.75 -11.58 -18.05
CA ALA A 231 7.10 -11.36 -16.65
C ALA A 231 8.58 -11.69 -16.38
N ILE A 232 9.12 -11.08 -15.33
CA ILE A 232 10.42 -11.40 -14.76
C ILE A 232 10.25 -11.95 -13.34
N ARG A 233 11.23 -12.74 -12.91
CA ARG A 233 11.39 -13.15 -11.50
C ARG A 233 12.64 -12.51 -10.95
N THR A 234 12.55 -11.96 -9.76
CA THR A 234 13.68 -11.35 -9.04
C THR A 234 13.87 -12.04 -7.70
N ALA A 235 15.07 -11.93 -7.14
CA ALA A 235 15.29 -12.13 -5.71
C ALA A 235 15.97 -10.91 -5.15
N GLU A 236 15.56 -10.53 -3.95
CA GLU A 236 15.93 -9.31 -3.26
C GLU A 236 16.61 -9.64 -1.93
N ILE A 237 17.51 -8.76 -1.51
CA ILE A 237 18.12 -8.77 -0.18
C ILE A 237 17.91 -7.40 0.42
N ASN A 238 17.28 -7.37 1.60
CA ASN A 238 16.94 -6.15 2.33
C ASN A 238 18.04 -5.74 3.32
N LEU A 239 17.95 -4.53 3.86
CA LEU A 239 18.92 -3.97 4.81
C LEU A 239 19.09 -4.81 6.08
N ASP A 240 18.03 -5.50 6.51
CA ASP A 240 18.02 -6.40 7.67
C ASP A 240 18.55 -7.81 7.36
N GLY A 241 18.91 -8.08 6.11
CA GLY A 241 19.38 -9.37 5.64
C GLY A 241 18.28 -10.36 5.28
N SER A 242 17.00 -9.99 5.41
CA SER A 242 15.87 -10.76 4.90
C SER A 242 15.92 -10.83 3.36
N ARG A 243 15.17 -11.78 2.82
CA ARG A 243 15.15 -12.09 1.38
C ARG A 243 13.75 -12.35 0.90
N GLU A 244 13.45 -11.75 -0.23
CA GLU A 244 12.17 -11.88 -0.91
C GLU A 244 12.38 -12.32 -2.35
N ASN A 245 11.43 -13.06 -2.91
CA ASN A 245 11.38 -13.28 -4.35
C ASN A 245 10.16 -12.57 -4.89
N LYS A 246 10.29 -11.79 -5.96
CA LYS A 246 9.16 -11.08 -6.55
C LYS A 246 8.93 -11.57 -7.97
N VAL A 247 7.66 -11.61 -8.37
CA VAL A 247 7.27 -11.74 -9.78
C VAL A 247 6.82 -10.37 -10.23
N ILE A 248 7.40 -9.84 -11.31
CA ILE A 248 7.02 -8.55 -11.86
C ILE A 248 6.49 -8.79 -13.28
N ALA A 249 5.29 -8.31 -13.58
CA ALA A 249 4.58 -8.61 -14.81
C ALA A 249 4.06 -7.36 -15.53
N PRO A 250 4.11 -7.34 -16.88
CA PRO A 250 3.58 -6.23 -17.64
C PRO A 250 2.10 -5.94 -17.36
N GLY A 251 1.76 -4.66 -17.18
CA GLY A 251 0.40 -4.22 -16.84
C GLY A 251 0.00 -4.43 -15.38
N TYR A 252 0.87 -4.98 -14.54
CA TYR A 252 0.62 -5.16 -13.11
C TYR A 252 1.73 -4.57 -12.24
N GLY A 253 2.98 -4.53 -12.73
CA GLY A 253 4.13 -4.23 -11.89
C GLY A 253 4.48 -5.43 -11.03
N GLU A 254 4.78 -5.22 -9.75
CA GLU A 254 4.97 -6.31 -8.79
C GLU A 254 3.66 -7.09 -8.69
N LEU A 255 3.67 -8.35 -9.11
CA LEU A 255 2.47 -9.19 -9.21
C LEU A 255 2.25 -10.01 -7.94
N THR A 256 3.33 -10.47 -7.33
CA THR A 256 3.30 -11.23 -6.08
C THR A 256 4.68 -11.20 -5.44
N ILE A 257 4.67 -11.15 -4.12
CA ILE A 257 5.84 -11.42 -3.28
C ILE A 257 5.74 -12.90 -2.88
N ASP A 258 6.69 -13.70 -3.36
CA ASP A 258 6.85 -15.13 -3.10
C ASP A 258 7.78 -15.30 -1.90
N GLU A 259 7.21 -15.10 -0.72
CA GLU A 259 7.84 -15.31 0.58
C GLU A 259 7.54 -16.73 1.11
N PRO A 260 8.53 -17.43 1.68
CA PRO A 260 8.29 -18.68 2.38
C PRO A 260 7.50 -18.39 3.68
N GLY A 261 6.21 -18.69 3.71
CA GLY A 261 5.44 -18.44 4.92
C GLY A 261 3.93 -18.55 4.73
N PRO A 262 3.17 -18.28 5.81
CA PRO A 262 1.73 -18.08 5.72
C PRO A 262 1.38 -16.72 5.11
N ASP A 263 2.32 -15.77 5.09
CA ASP A 263 2.09 -14.42 4.61
C ASP A 263 2.04 -14.41 3.08
N LEU A 264 1.13 -13.60 2.56
CA LEU A 264 0.87 -13.50 1.14
C LEU A 264 0.45 -12.07 0.84
N GLU A 265 1.09 -11.50 -0.16
CA GLU A 265 0.60 -10.33 -0.84
C GLU A 265 0.71 -10.56 -2.36
N ALA A 266 -0.42 -10.45 -3.04
CA ALA A 266 -0.48 -10.63 -4.47
C ALA A 266 -1.58 -9.77 -5.07
N VAL A 267 -1.33 -9.31 -6.31
CA VAL A 267 -2.28 -8.51 -7.04
C VAL A 267 -3.57 -9.29 -7.26
N THR A 268 -4.69 -8.68 -6.91
CA THR A 268 -6.03 -9.19 -7.22
C THR A 268 -6.68 -8.42 -8.35
N LEU A 269 -6.28 -7.17 -8.58
CA LEU A 269 -6.82 -6.34 -9.64
C LEU A 269 -5.87 -5.19 -10.00
N ALA A 270 -5.73 -4.87 -11.29
CA ALA A 270 -5.08 -3.65 -11.77
C ALA A 270 -5.93 -2.93 -12.83
N VAL A 271 -6.04 -1.61 -12.72
CA VAL A 271 -6.76 -0.76 -13.67
C VAL A 271 -5.74 0.06 -14.46
N PRO A 272 -5.79 0.07 -15.82
CA PRO A 272 -6.86 -0.42 -16.68
C PRO A 272 -6.73 -1.89 -17.13
N THR A 273 -5.70 -2.61 -16.70
CA THR A 273 -5.35 -3.95 -17.22
C THR A 273 -6.49 -4.98 -17.15
N ASP A 274 -7.27 -4.97 -16.06
CA ASP A 274 -8.35 -5.91 -15.79
C ASP A 274 -9.76 -5.36 -16.09
N VAL A 275 -9.84 -4.16 -16.66
CA VAL A 275 -11.11 -3.54 -17.04
C VAL A 275 -11.80 -4.39 -18.09
N THR A 276 -13.10 -4.60 -17.93
CA THR A 276 -13.95 -5.28 -18.88
C THR A 276 -14.94 -4.29 -19.50
N PRO A 277 -15.18 -4.34 -20.82
CA PRO A 277 -16.22 -3.54 -21.44
C PRO A 277 -17.61 -3.96 -20.94
N GLY A 278 -18.51 -2.98 -20.80
CA GLY A 278 -19.92 -3.22 -20.52
C GLY A 278 -20.41 -2.49 -19.27
N PRO A 279 -21.72 -2.56 -18.99
CA PRO A 279 -22.28 -2.02 -17.76
C PRO A 279 -21.91 -2.91 -16.55
N VAL A 280 -22.02 -2.35 -15.36
CA VAL A 280 -21.97 -3.10 -14.09
C VAL A 280 -23.01 -4.24 -14.13
N PRO A 281 -22.62 -5.51 -13.85
CA PRO A 281 -23.55 -6.63 -13.81
C PRO A 281 -24.68 -6.42 -12.79
N ALA A 282 -25.88 -6.91 -13.10
CA ALA A 282 -27.03 -6.77 -12.20
C ALA A 282 -26.79 -7.49 -10.85
N GLU A 283 -26.08 -8.61 -10.88
CA GLU A 283 -25.67 -9.40 -9.73
C GLU A 283 -24.68 -8.63 -8.85
N LEU A 284 -23.75 -7.87 -9.45
CA LEU A 284 -22.84 -7.00 -8.71
C LEU A 284 -23.62 -5.86 -8.04
N ALA A 285 -24.54 -5.20 -8.76
CA ALA A 285 -25.39 -4.16 -8.15
C ALA A 285 -26.28 -4.70 -7.01
N ALA A 286 -26.74 -5.96 -7.11
CA ALA A 286 -27.47 -6.63 -6.04
C ALA A 286 -26.57 -6.92 -4.83
N LEU A 287 -25.30 -7.32 -5.08
CA LEU A 287 -24.29 -7.46 -4.04
C LEU A 287 -24.01 -6.13 -3.34
N SER A 288 -23.79 -5.03 -4.07
CA SER A 288 -23.58 -3.69 -3.50
C SER A 288 -24.74 -3.29 -2.57
N THR A 289 -25.98 -3.61 -2.98
CA THR A 289 -27.17 -3.33 -2.17
C THR A 289 -27.17 -4.13 -0.86
N ALA A 290 -26.83 -5.42 -0.93
CA ALA A 290 -26.76 -6.29 0.24
C ALA A 290 -25.62 -5.89 1.19
N VAL A 291 -24.43 -5.62 0.65
CA VAL A 291 -23.24 -5.20 1.41
C VAL A 291 -23.49 -3.86 2.10
N ARG A 292 -24.06 -2.88 1.37
CA ARG A 292 -24.46 -1.58 1.94
C ARG A 292 -25.44 -1.74 3.11
N ALA A 293 -26.40 -2.65 3.02
CA ALA A 293 -27.35 -2.92 4.10
C ALA A 293 -26.66 -3.58 5.31
N ALA A 294 -25.77 -4.54 5.08
CA ALA A 294 -25.00 -5.18 6.16
C ALA A 294 -24.03 -4.22 6.84
N HIS A 295 -23.36 -3.34 6.08
CA HIS A 295 -22.44 -2.33 6.63
C HIS A 295 -23.15 -1.29 7.50
N ALA A 296 -24.38 -0.89 7.13
CA ALA A 296 -25.18 0.01 7.97
C ALA A 296 -25.75 -0.65 9.24
N GLY A 297 -25.92 -1.98 9.24
CA GLY A 297 -26.54 -2.71 10.35
C GLY A 297 -26.57 -4.22 10.10
N ALA A 298 -25.49 -4.90 10.46
CA ALA A 298 -25.39 -6.34 10.24
C ALA A 298 -26.30 -7.12 11.19
N THR A 299 -27.04 -8.06 10.63
CA THR A 299 -27.91 -9.03 11.30
C THR A 299 -27.73 -10.36 10.59
N GLU A 300 -28.17 -11.47 11.18
CA GLU A 300 -28.09 -12.77 10.50
C GLU A 300 -28.79 -12.74 9.13
N ALA A 301 -29.91 -12.01 9.03
CA ALA A 301 -30.65 -11.85 7.78
C ALA A 301 -29.91 -11.02 6.73
N THR A 302 -29.25 -9.91 7.10
CA THR A 302 -28.49 -9.11 6.14
C THR A 302 -27.21 -9.82 5.69
N VAL A 303 -26.54 -10.55 6.59
CA VAL A 303 -25.36 -11.36 6.23
C VAL A 303 -25.74 -12.52 5.30
N ALA A 304 -26.88 -13.18 5.53
CA ALA A 304 -27.38 -14.21 4.61
C ALA A 304 -27.68 -13.66 3.20
N LYS A 305 -28.18 -12.41 3.11
CA LYS A 305 -28.37 -11.73 1.82
C LYS A 305 -27.03 -11.43 1.14
N VAL A 306 -26.02 -10.96 1.87
CA VAL A 306 -24.66 -10.76 1.34
C VAL A 306 -24.11 -12.06 0.76
N ARG A 307 -24.18 -13.16 1.53
CA ARG A 307 -23.73 -14.49 1.06
C ARG A 307 -24.43 -14.91 -0.23
N THR A 308 -25.76 -14.78 -0.26
CA THR A 308 -26.57 -15.16 -1.44
C THR A 308 -26.23 -14.32 -2.67
N ALA A 309 -26.09 -13.00 -2.50
CA ALA A 309 -25.76 -12.10 -3.61
C ALA A 309 -24.32 -12.33 -4.11
N TRP A 310 -23.40 -12.63 -3.20
CA TRP A 310 -22.02 -12.98 -3.54
C TRP A 310 -21.94 -14.28 -4.33
N ASP A 311 -22.67 -15.32 -3.91
CA ASP A 311 -22.76 -16.58 -4.63
C ASP A 311 -23.33 -16.39 -6.04
N ALA A 312 -24.34 -15.53 -6.19
CA ALA A 312 -24.92 -15.19 -7.49
C ALA A 312 -23.90 -14.47 -8.40
N TYR A 313 -23.19 -13.46 -7.88
CA TYR A 313 -22.18 -12.75 -8.66
C TYR A 313 -21.01 -13.66 -9.10
N ARG A 314 -20.51 -14.51 -8.19
CA ARG A 314 -19.47 -15.51 -8.52
C ARG A 314 -19.91 -16.49 -9.61
N ALA A 315 -21.20 -16.80 -9.67
CA ALA A 315 -21.74 -17.66 -10.72
C ALA A 315 -21.92 -16.92 -12.05
N SER A 316 -22.09 -15.59 -12.02
CA SER A 316 -22.32 -14.77 -13.22
C SER A 316 -21.05 -14.24 -13.88
N ASP A 317 -19.97 -14.00 -13.12
CA ASP A 317 -18.74 -13.40 -13.64
C ASP A 317 -17.47 -14.13 -13.14
N LYS A 318 -16.38 -13.92 -13.87
CA LYS A 318 -15.05 -14.38 -13.45
C LYS A 318 -14.57 -13.52 -12.29
N VAL A 319 -14.14 -14.17 -11.22
CA VAL A 319 -13.50 -13.51 -10.08
C VAL A 319 -12.16 -14.19 -9.77
N PRO A 320 -11.07 -13.43 -9.54
CA PRO A 320 -9.77 -14.00 -9.17
C PRO A 320 -9.86 -14.82 -7.90
N ARG A 321 -9.11 -15.94 -7.85
CA ARG A 321 -9.13 -16.88 -6.72
C ARG A 321 -8.91 -16.19 -5.38
N LEU A 322 -7.91 -15.29 -5.30
CA LEU A 322 -7.54 -14.63 -4.06
C LEU A 322 -8.64 -13.69 -3.55
N LEU A 323 -9.28 -12.94 -4.45
CA LEU A 323 -10.45 -12.12 -4.10
C LEU A 323 -11.61 -12.99 -3.62
N VAL A 324 -11.80 -14.18 -4.23
CA VAL A 324 -12.82 -15.14 -3.75
C VAL A 324 -12.52 -15.61 -2.32
N GLU A 325 -11.28 -16.00 -2.05
CA GLU A 325 -10.83 -16.45 -0.73
C GLU A 325 -10.98 -15.34 0.32
N GLN A 326 -10.60 -14.11 -0.02
CA GLN A 326 -10.69 -12.95 0.87
C GLN A 326 -12.13 -12.57 1.19
N MET A 327 -12.99 -12.44 0.17
CA MET A 327 -14.42 -12.16 0.35
C MET A 327 -15.12 -13.26 1.15
N ASP A 328 -14.83 -14.55 0.90
CA ASP A 328 -15.41 -15.66 1.65
C ASP A 328 -15.00 -15.64 3.13
N LYS A 329 -13.71 -15.35 3.41
CA LYS A 329 -13.15 -15.20 4.77
C LYS A 329 -13.80 -14.04 5.51
N ASP A 330 -14.00 -12.89 4.86
CA ASP A 330 -14.58 -11.71 5.50
C ASP A 330 -16.09 -11.85 5.74
N ILE A 331 -16.85 -12.42 4.80
CA ILE A 331 -18.26 -12.76 5.04
C ILE A 331 -18.39 -13.81 6.17
N GLY A 332 -17.46 -14.77 6.24
CA GLY A 332 -17.40 -15.76 7.33
C GLY A 332 -17.11 -15.13 8.70
N SER A 333 -16.18 -14.17 8.74
CA SER A 333 -15.87 -13.37 9.93
C SER A 333 -17.05 -12.53 10.37
N LEU A 334 -17.72 -11.86 9.43
CA LEU A 334 -18.94 -11.09 9.68
C LEU A 334 -20.06 -11.97 10.24
N THR A 335 -20.27 -13.16 9.66
CA THR A 335 -21.24 -14.15 10.16
C THR A 335 -20.96 -14.53 11.61
N SER A 336 -19.69 -14.79 11.93
CA SER A 336 -19.27 -15.20 13.27
C SER A 336 -19.42 -14.07 14.27
N ALA A 337 -19.05 -12.84 13.90
CA ALA A 337 -19.17 -11.64 14.73
C ALA A 337 -20.63 -11.32 15.06
N VAL A 338 -21.55 -11.42 14.08
CA VAL A 338 -22.99 -11.23 14.28
C VAL A 338 -23.55 -12.24 15.27
N LYS A 339 -23.20 -13.54 15.13
CA LYS A 339 -23.62 -14.60 16.05
C LYS A 339 -23.09 -14.38 17.47
N ALA A 340 -21.85 -13.93 17.59
CA ALA A 340 -21.22 -13.59 18.86
C ALA A 340 -21.79 -12.30 19.47
N ARG A 341 -22.54 -11.50 18.69
CA ARG A 341 -23.04 -10.17 19.07
C ARG A 341 -21.91 -9.21 19.47
N ASP A 342 -20.76 -9.36 18.83
CA ASP A 342 -19.61 -8.49 19.04
C ASP A 342 -19.68 -7.31 18.07
N ALA A 343 -20.09 -6.14 18.58
CA ALA A 343 -20.28 -4.97 17.75
C ALA A 343 -18.98 -4.46 17.11
N ALA A 344 -17.82 -4.64 17.76
CA ALA A 344 -16.54 -4.19 17.22
C ALA A 344 -16.10 -5.10 16.06
N LEU A 345 -16.17 -6.42 16.26
CA LEU A 345 -15.86 -7.38 15.19
C LEU A 345 -16.84 -7.28 14.02
N VAL A 346 -18.11 -6.97 14.29
CA VAL A 346 -19.11 -6.71 13.22
C VAL A 346 -18.70 -5.51 12.37
N ARG A 347 -18.31 -4.38 12.98
CA ARG A 347 -17.90 -3.18 12.23
C ARG A 347 -16.69 -3.46 11.34
N GLY A 348 -15.63 -4.07 11.90
CA GLY A 348 -14.41 -4.39 11.15
C GLY A 348 -14.66 -5.35 9.98
N ALA A 349 -15.39 -6.45 10.23
CA ALA A 349 -15.67 -7.42 9.17
C ALA A 349 -16.61 -6.86 8.09
N ALA A 350 -17.59 -6.02 8.46
CA ALA A 350 -18.48 -5.39 7.47
C ALA A 350 -17.75 -4.35 6.60
N LEU A 351 -16.80 -3.61 7.17
CA LEU A 351 -15.91 -2.70 6.43
C LEU A 351 -15.11 -3.45 5.37
N ARG A 352 -14.45 -4.56 5.75
CA ARG A 352 -13.66 -5.36 4.78
C ARG A 352 -14.50 -5.95 3.67
N VAL A 353 -15.70 -6.45 3.98
CA VAL A 353 -16.65 -6.89 2.94
C VAL A 353 -17.01 -5.75 1.98
N ALA A 354 -17.17 -4.52 2.48
CA ALA A 354 -17.43 -3.35 1.64
C ALA A 354 -16.22 -2.94 0.79
N GLN A 355 -15.00 -3.01 1.32
CA GLN A 355 -13.77 -2.77 0.56
C GLN A 355 -13.65 -3.76 -0.60
N ASN A 356 -13.73 -5.07 -0.31
CA ASN A 356 -13.62 -6.13 -1.32
C ASN A 356 -14.69 -6.02 -2.41
N GLU A 357 -15.91 -5.56 -2.06
CA GLU A 357 -17.01 -5.39 -3.01
C GLU A 357 -16.76 -4.22 -3.96
N LEU A 358 -16.27 -3.08 -3.46
CA LEU A 358 -15.97 -1.91 -4.28
C LEU A 358 -14.82 -2.16 -5.26
N ASP A 359 -13.90 -3.10 -4.99
CA ASP A 359 -12.87 -3.45 -5.95
C ASP A 359 -13.41 -4.13 -7.19
N LEU A 360 -14.48 -4.91 -7.05
CA LEU A 360 -15.14 -5.56 -8.19
C LEU A 360 -15.65 -4.54 -9.20
N HIS A 361 -16.04 -3.35 -8.71
CA HIS A 361 -16.50 -2.25 -9.55
C HIS A 361 -15.38 -1.63 -10.41
N LEU A 362 -14.11 -1.72 -10.00
CA LEU A 362 -12.97 -1.21 -10.77
C LEU A 362 -12.84 -1.84 -12.16
N ARG A 363 -13.46 -3.01 -12.38
CA ARG A 363 -13.50 -3.64 -13.70
C ARG A 363 -14.47 -2.98 -14.66
N TYR A 364 -15.52 -2.31 -14.16
CA TYR A 364 -16.65 -1.85 -14.98
C TYR A 364 -16.82 -0.33 -14.94
N GLU A 365 -16.32 0.32 -13.88
CA GLU A 365 -16.50 1.75 -13.64
C GLU A 365 -15.15 2.48 -13.62
N PRO A 366 -15.13 3.77 -14.03
CA PRO A 366 -13.94 4.60 -13.91
C PRO A 366 -13.46 4.68 -12.45
N LEU A 367 -12.13 4.73 -12.25
CA LEU A 367 -11.51 4.84 -10.92
C LEU A 367 -12.14 5.95 -10.08
N ALA A 368 -12.35 7.14 -10.65
CA ALA A 368 -12.99 8.28 -9.98
C ALA A 368 -14.39 7.96 -9.43
N THR A 369 -15.18 7.13 -10.12
CA THR A 369 -16.50 6.70 -9.64
C THR A 369 -16.38 5.75 -8.45
N VAL A 370 -15.43 4.81 -8.50
CA VAL A 370 -15.17 3.88 -7.39
C VAL A 370 -14.59 4.60 -6.17
N GLU A 371 -13.66 5.54 -6.36
CA GLU A 371 -13.11 6.35 -5.26
C GLU A 371 -14.20 7.20 -4.58
N ALA A 372 -15.13 7.78 -5.35
CA ALA A 372 -16.29 8.47 -4.77
C ALA A 372 -17.19 7.53 -3.94
N ALA A 373 -17.36 6.27 -4.36
CA ALA A 373 -18.08 5.25 -3.59
C ALA A 373 -17.30 4.82 -2.33
N ARG A 374 -15.97 4.70 -2.40
CA ARG A 374 -15.09 4.48 -1.23
C ARG A 374 -15.19 5.63 -0.24
N MET A 375 -15.29 6.88 -0.68
CA MET A 375 -15.55 8.01 0.23
C MET A 375 -16.87 7.87 0.98
N GLN A 376 -17.94 7.42 0.30
CA GLN A 376 -19.23 7.15 0.96
C GLN A 376 -19.13 6.00 1.96
N MET A 377 -18.37 4.95 1.65
CA MET A 377 -18.10 3.83 2.55
C MET A 377 -17.35 4.31 3.80
N TRP A 378 -16.28 5.08 3.65
CA TRP A 378 -15.51 5.59 4.78
C TRP A 378 -16.27 6.63 5.62
N ALA A 379 -17.06 7.50 5.00
CA ALA A 379 -17.93 8.42 5.75
C ALA A 379 -18.94 7.64 6.62
N ARG A 380 -19.49 6.54 6.11
CA ARG A 380 -20.34 5.66 6.90
C ARG A 380 -19.59 4.98 8.02
N GLN A 381 -18.39 4.48 7.75
CA GLN A 381 -17.54 3.85 8.77
C GLN A 381 -17.23 4.83 9.91
N SER A 382 -16.83 6.05 9.56
CA SER A 382 -16.60 7.15 10.52
C SER A 382 -17.84 7.46 11.37
N ALA A 383 -19.04 7.39 10.80
CA ALA A 383 -20.28 7.59 11.56
C ALA A 383 -20.53 6.43 12.56
N LEU A 384 -20.22 5.19 12.17
CA LEU A 384 -20.36 4.01 13.02
C LEU A 384 -19.34 4.02 14.17
N ASP A 385 -18.10 4.40 13.88
CA ASP A 385 -17.05 4.51 14.89
C ASP A 385 -17.24 5.75 15.80
N GLY A 386 -17.79 6.84 15.26
CA GLY A 386 -18.32 7.97 16.02
C GLY A 386 -19.39 7.56 17.03
N ALA A 387 -20.37 6.77 16.60
CA ALA A 387 -21.41 6.25 17.49
C ALA A 387 -20.85 5.30 18.58
N ALA A 388 -19.76 4.59 18.26
CA ALA A 388 -19.03 3.75 19.21
C ALA A 388 -18.07 4.54 20.13
N ARG A 389 -17.87 5.84 19.86
CA ARG A 389 -16.89 6.72 20.53
C ARG A 389 -15.45 6.19 20.46
N ASP A 390 -15.11 5.60 19.32
CA ASP A 390 -13.79 5.02 19.07
C ASP A 390 -12.89 6.05 18.37
N ALA A 391 -12.16 6.83 19.16
CA ALA A 391 -11.38 7.95 18.64
C ALA A 391 -10.26 7.51 17.68
N GLY A 392 -9.60 6.37 17.96
CA GLY A 392 -8.55 5.84 17.09
C GLY A 392 -9.10 5.34 15.75
N ALA A 393 -10.22 4.60 15.79
CA ALA A 393 -10.91 4.19 14.58
C ALA A 393 -11.36 5.38 13.72
N ILE A 394 -11.92 6.43 14.35
CA ILE A 394 -12.28 7.67 13.65
C ILE A 394 -11.05 8.28 12.99
N ALA A 395 -9.92 8.42 13.69
CA ALA A 395 -8.70 8.99 13.12
C ALA A 395 -8.20 8.22 11.88
N GLY A 396 -8.27 6.88 11.92
CA GLY A 396 -7.98 6.02 10.77
C GLY A 396 -8.95 6.21 9.60
N ASP A 397 -10.25 6.35 9.89
CA ASP A 397 -11.28 6.61 8.87
C ASP A 397 -11.09 7.97 8.20
N VAL A 398 -10.74 9.01 8.97
CA VAL A 398 -10.44 10.34 8.41
C VAL A 398 -9.23 10.28 7.49
N SER A 399 -8.17 9.57 7.90
CA SER A 399 -6.98 9.39 7.07
C SER A 399 -7.35 8.70 5.76
N SER A 400 -8.15 7.64 5.82
CA SER A 400 -8.64 6.93 4.62
C SER A 400 -9.51 7.81 3.72
N LEU A 401 -10.36 8.68 4.29
CA LEU A 401 -11.15 9.67 3.56
C LEU A 401 -10.28 10.70 2.84
N GLU A 402 -9.26 11.24 3.51
CA GLU A 402 -8.34 12.23 2.93
C GLU A 402 -7.50 11.63 1.79
N LEU A 403 -7.03 10.39 1.95
CA LEU A 403 -6.29 9.66 0.91
C LEU A 403 -7.16 9.42 -0.33
N THR A 404 -8.40 8.95 -0.11
CA THR A 404 -9.40 8.76 -1.17
C THR A 404 -9.72 10.10 -1.86
N TRP A 405 -9.85 11.18 -1.09
CA TRP A 405 -10.10 12.51 -1.63
C TRP A 405 -8.96 13.04 -2.48
N ASP A 406 -7.71 12.80 -2.07
CA ASP A 406 -6.50 13.18 -2.82
C ASP A 406 -6.53 12.60 -4.25
N ARG A 407 -7.03 11.37 -4.39
CA ARG A 407 -7.17 10.67 -5.67
C ARG A 407 -8.23 11.30 -6.58
N VAL A 408 -9.35 11.79 -6.05
CA VAL A 408 -10.55 12.12 -6.86
C VAL A 408 -10.92 13.62 -6.89
N GLN A 409 -10.31 14.45 -6.04
CA GLN A 409 -10.67 15.87 -5.93
C GLN A 409 -10.60 16.65 -7.25
N HIS A 410 -9.66 16.27 -8.13
CA HIS A 410 -9.42 16.93 -9.41
C HIS A 410 -10.53 16.69 -10.45
N ASP A 411 -11.28 15.61 -10.30
CA ASP A 411 -12.44 15.27 -11.14
C ASP A 411 -13.76 15.80 -10.57
N THR A 412 -13.71 16.48 -9.42
CA THR A 412 -14.90 16.99 -8.73
C THR A 412 -15.14 18.46 -9.02
N ALA A 413 -16.40 18.83 -9.30
CA ALA A 413 -16.78 20.22 -9.56
C ALA A 413 -16.34 21.17 -8.42
N PRO A 414 -15.73 22.34 -8.70
CA PRO A 414 -15.06 23.16 -7.69
C PRO A 414 -15.91 23.51 -6.46
N ALA A 415 -17.19 23.84 -6.66
CA ALA A 415 -18.10 24.17 -5.55
C ALA A 415 -18.41 22.95 -4.66
N ARG A 416 -18.49 21.75 -5.24
CA ARG A 416 -18.66 20.49 -4.49
C ARG A 416 -17.37 20.11 -3.79
N ALA A 417 -16.23 20.24 -4.48
CA ALA A 417 -14.91 20.01 -3.91
C ALA A 417 -14.64 20.88 -2.67
N ALA A 418 -14.95 22.18 -2.74
CA ALA A 418 -14.80 23.07 -1.59
C ALA A 418 -15.63 22.65 -0.37
N ARG A 419 -16.85 22.13 -0.58
CA ARG A 419 -17.69 21.62 0.52
C ARG A 419 -17.12 20.33 1.12
N ILE A 420 -16.70 19.38 0.28
CA ILE A 420 -16.08 18.13 0.73
C ILE A 420 -14.81 18.43 1.52
N THR A 421 -13.91 19.25 0.99
CA THR A 421 -12.67 19.67 1.68
C THR A 421 -12.97 20.34 3.02
N ALA A 422 -13.94 21.26 3.09
CA ALA A 422 -14.30 21.91 4.35
C ALA A 422 -14.85 20.91 5.39
N SER A 423 -15.68 19.95 4.97
CA SER A 423 -16.19 18.90 5.86
C SER A 423 -15.09 17.94 6.32
N LEU A 424 -14.14 17.60 5.44
CA LEU A 424 -12.97 16.78 5.80
C LEU A 424 -12.08 17.49 6.82
N HIS A 425 -11.76 18.78 6.61
CA HIS A 425 -11.00 19.56 7.60
C HIS A 425 -11.70 19.61 8.96
N ALA A 426 -13.01 19.85 8.99
CA ALA A 426 -13.76 19.85 10.25
C ALA A 426 -13.75 18.48 10.95
N LEU A 427 -13.80 17.40 10.17
CA LEU A 427 -13.73 16.03 10.68
C LEU A 427 -12.33 15.68 11.21
N ARG A 428 -11.27 16.08 10.50
CA ARG A 428 -9.87 15.97 10.94
C ARG A 428 -9.63 16.72 12.24
N ASP A 429 -10.02 17.98 12.30
CA ASP A 429 -9.94 18.82 13.49
C ASP A 429 -10.62 18.17 14.71
N ALA A 430 -11.76 17.51 14.49
CA ALA A 430 -12.46 16.80 15.56
C ALA A 430 -11.75 15.51 15.97
N ALA A 431 -11.24 14.73 15.01
CA ALA A 431 -10.49 13.51 15.25
C ALA A 431 -9.19 13.79 16.04
N ASP A 432 -8.45 14.82 15.67
CA ASP A 432 -7.20 15.23 16.34
C ASP A 432 -7.44 15.67 17.80
N ARG A 433 -8.61 16.27 18.06
CA ARG A 433 -9.07 16.62 19.42
C ARG A 433 -9.71 15.44 20.16
N GLN A 434 -9.81 14.27 19.53
CA GLN A 434 -10.54 13.09 20.02
C GLN A 434 -12.01 13.41 20.39
N ASP A 435 -12.59 14.43 19.75
CA ASP A 435 -13.97 14.87 19.97
C ASP A 435 -14.92 14.09 19.08
N THR A 436 -15.30 12.91 19.57
CA THR A 436 -16.18 11.97 18.86
C THR A 436 -17.58 12.55 18.55
N THR A 437 -18.05 13.54 19.33
CA THR A 437 -19.36 14.17 19.10
C THR A 437 -19.28 15.15 17.93
N THR A 438 -18.26 16.01 17.92
CA THR A 438 -18.04 16.93 16.80
C THR A 438 -17.67 16.15 15.53
N ALA A 439 -16.92 15.06 15.64
CA ALA A 439 -16.61 14.19 14.51
C ALA A 439 -17.90 13.65 13.88
N GLN A 440 -18.84 13.12 14.67
CA GLN A 440 -20.11 12.62 14.16
C GLN A 440 -20.95 13.71 13.42
N GLN A 441 -20.92 14.94 13.90
CA GLN A 441 -21.57 16.08 13.23
C GLN A 441 -20.88 16.41 11.89
N ALA A 442 -19.54 16.45 11.88
CA ALA A 442 -18.75 16.70 10.68
C ALA A 442 -18.97 15.61 9.62
N THR A 443 -19.03 14.33 10.03
CA THR A 443 -19.33 13.19 9.14
C THR A 443 -20.72 13.31 8.50
N THR A 444 -21.70 13.86 9.21
CA THR A 444 -23.03 14.13 8.64
C THR A 444 -22.95 15.18 7.52
N GLY A 445 -22.19 16.26 7.75
CA GLY A 445 -21.93 17.29 6.74
C GLY A 445 -21.20 16.73 5.51
N LEU A 446 -20.19 15.88 5.75
CA LEU A 446 -19.45 15.19 4.68
C LEU A 446 -20.36 14.31 3.83
N THR A 447 -21.21 13.49 4.47
CA THR A 447 -22.16 12.61 3.77
C THR A 447 -23.08 13.43 2.85
N ALA A 448 -23.62 14.55 3.34
CA ALA A 448 -24.45 15.44 2.53
C ALA A 448 -23.69 16.06 1.35
N ALA A 449 -22.41 16.42 1.54
CA ALA A 449 -21.56 16.93 0.46
C ALA A 449 -21.25 15.85 -0.61
N LEU A 450 -21.02 14.61 -0.18
CA LEU A 450 -20.80 13.46 -1.06
C LEU A 450 -22.06 13.10 -1.86
N ASP A 451 -23.26 13.24 -1.29
CA ASP A 451 -24.52 12.93 -1.98
C ASP A 451 -25.01 14.06 -2.90
N SER A 452 -24.48 15.28 -2.74
CA SER A 452 -24.82 16.41 -3.59
C SER A 452 -24.34 16.19 -5.03
N ARG A 453 -25.23 16.35 -6.01
CA ARG A 453 -24.90 16.24 -7.44
C ARG A 453 -24.09 17.44 -7.91
#